data_AF-A0A248VZA5-F1
#
_entry.id   AF-A0A248VZA5-F1
#
_cell.length_a   1.000
_cell.length_b   1.000
_cell.length_c   1.000
_cell.angle_alpha   90.00
_cell.angle_beta   90.00
_cell.angle_gamma   90.00
#
_symmetry.space_group_name_H-M   'P 1'
#
loop_
_entity.id
_entity.type
_entity.pdbx_description
1 polymer ?
#
loop_
_entity_poly.entity_id
_entity_poly.type
_entity_poly.pdbx_seq_one_letter_code
_entity_poly.pdbx_strand_id
1 'polypeptide(L)'
;MQYDFSARQIPNQLTAVAVHNRLRAAKAPVVVIGRFYAAMIERGLWLNQRAMAAGLGVSKSHASRMVAVGRLPESLLEAIADKPLSSAEVATLHALIKEVGEKLISERASSLSPGSTTADIFAFLTTGQHLPKKAVRISIAKGRKYLRIDTPDFASVALRAREIETIVNAVLAADDAALSLAKLLIGTGR
;
A
#
# COMPACT_ATOMS: atom_id res chain seq x y z
N MET A 1 5.78 18.01 -4.71
CA MET A 1 5.48 18.92 -5.83
C MET A 1 4.01 19.31 -5.69
N GLN A 2 3.71 20.53 -5.29
CA GLN A 2 2.34 20.98 -5.09
C GLN A 2 1.80 21.43 -6.46
N TYR A 3 0.82 20.71 -7.00
CA TYR A 3 0.18 21.09 -8.27
C TYR A 3 -0.90 22.13 -7.99
N ASP A 4 -0.81 23.28 -8.64
CA ASP A 4 -1.81 24.35 -8.55
C ASP A 4 -2.84 24.21 -9.68
N PHE A 5 -4.07 23.81 -9.32
CA PHE A 5 -5.19 23.67 -10.25
C PHE A 5 -6.21 24.82 -10.13
N SER A 6 -5.79 25.95 -9.57
CA SER A 6 -6.61 27.15 -9.41
C SER A 6 -7.02 27.79 -10.74
N ALA A 7 -7.99 28.70 -10.67
CA ALA A 7 -8.42 29.50 -11.82
C ALA A 7 -7.33 30.41 -12.37
N ARG A 8 -6.33 30.77 -11.55
CA ARG A 8 -5.18 31.56 -12.00
C ARG A 8 -4.30 30.76 -12.98
N GLN A 9 -4.08 29.47 -12.71
CA GLN A 9 -3.24 28.63 -13.57
C GLN A 9 -4.01 28.01 -14.73
N ILE A 10 -5.29 27.68 -14.52
CA ILE A 10 -6.10 26.96 -15.50
C ILE A 10 -7.41 27.71 -15.71
N PRO A 11 -7.42 28.84 -16.43
CA PRO A 11 -8.59 29.71 -16.51
C PRO A 11 -9.74 29.15 -17.36
N ASN A 12 -9.47 28.25 -18.30
CA ASN A 12 -10.44 27.75 -19.26
C ASN A 12 -10.18 26.29 -19.68
N GLN A 13 -11.13 25.70 -20.42
CA GLN A 13 -11.04 24.31 -20.91
C GLN A 13 -9.81 24.07 -21.79
N LEU A 14 -9.42 25.03 -22.64
CA LEU A 14 -8.25 24.89 -23.51
C LEU A 14 -6.97 24.70 -22.68
N THR A 15 -6.81 25.51 -21.64
CA THR A 15 -5.67 25.41 -20.72
C THR A 15 -5.72 24.10 -19.93
N ALA A 16 -6.91 23.67 -19.51
CA ALA A 16 -7.09 22.40 -18.80
C ALA A 16 -6.67 21.20 -19.67
N VAL A 17 -7.01 21.19 -20.97
CA VAL A 17 -6.57 20.17 -21.92
C VAL A 17 -5.04 20.15 -22.05
N ALA A 18 -4.40 21.31 -22.15
CA ALA A 18 -2.94 21.40 -22.23
C ALA A 18 -2.26 20.87 -20.95
N VAL A 19 -2.77 21.25 -19.77
CA VAL A 19 -2.27 20.75 -18.48
C VAL A 19 -2.48 19.24 -18.37
N HIS A 20 -3.64 18.73 -18.76
CA HIS A 20 -3.92 17.29 -18.77
C HIS A 20 -2.90 16.52 -19.62
N ASN A 21 -2.62 16.99 -20.83
CA ASN A 21 -1.65 16.37 -21.72
C ASN A 21 -0.24 16.37 -21.10
N ARG A 22 0.15 17.47 -20.44
CA ARG A 22 1.42 17.55 -19.71
C ARG A 22 1.48 16.55 -18.55
N LEU A 23 0.42 16.43 -17.75
CA LEU A 23 0.35 15.46 -16.65
C LEU A 23 0.47 14.02 -17.17
N ARG A 24 -0.21 13.70 -18.28
CA ARG A 24 -0.09 12.37 -18.91
C ARG A 24 1.31 12.11 -19.46
N ALA A 25 1.91 13.08 -20.14
CA ALA A 25 3.28 12.96 -20.67
C ALA A 25 4.31 12.76 -19.56
N ALA A 26 4.14 13.46 -18.43
CA ALA A 26 4.98 13.33 -17.24
C ALA A 26 4.70 12.04 -16.43
N LYS A 27 3.73 11.22 -16.84
CA LYS A 27 3.25 10.05 -16.07
C LYS A 27 2.93 10.42 -14.62
N ALA A 28 2.22 11.53 -14.44
CA ALA A 28 1.89 12.05 -13.13
C ALA A 28 1.15 10.98 -12.28
N PRO A 29 1.38 10.94 -10.96
CA PRO A 29 0.70 9.99 -10.08
C PRO A 29 -0.82 10.06 -10.21
N VAL A 30 -1.49 8.92 -10.03
CA VAL A 30 -2.96 8.82 -10.16
C VAL A 30 -3.68 9.82 -9.26
N VAL A 31 -3.16 10.06 -8.05
CA VAL A 31 -3.71 11.05 -7.12
C VAL A 31 -3.66 12.49 -7.67
N VAL A 32 -2.61 12.83 -8.42
CA VAL A 32 -2.47 14.15 -9.06
C VAL A 32 -3.50 14.31 -10.18
N ILE A 33 -3.65 13.28 -11.02
CA ILE A 33 -4.66 13.27 -12.08
C ILE A 33 -6.07 13.34 -11.48
N GLY A 34 -6.32 12.61 -10.39
CA GLY A 34 -7.59 12.64 -9.68
C GLY A 34 -7.95 14.03 -9.17
N ARG A 35 -7.02 14.69 -8.47
CA ARG A 35 -7.20 16.08 -7.99
C ARG A 35 -7.43 17.07 -9.12
N PHE A 36 -6.70 16.91 -10.23
CA PHE A 36 -6.94 17.72 -11.43
C PHE A 36 -8.39 17.56 -11.91
N TYR A 37 -8.88 16.33 -12.04
CA TYR A 37 -10.23 16.04 -12.54
C TYR A 37 -11.31 16.57 -11.58
N ALA A 38 -11.15 16.39 -10.28
CA ALA A 38 -12.06 16.92 -9.27
C ALA A 38 -12.13 18.45 -9.33
N ALA A 39 -10.97 19.12 -9.37
CA ALA A 39 -10.89 20.58 -9.44
C ALA A 39 -11.57 21.14 -10.70
N MET A 40 -11.42 20.49 -11.86
CA MET A 40 -12.07 20.95 -13.10
C MET A 40 -13.60 20.86 -13.03
N ILE A 41 -14.13 19.84 -12.35
CA ILE A 41 -15.58 19.68 -12.14
C ILE A 41 -16.09 20.68 -11.10
N GLU A 42 -15.42 20.82 -9.96
CA GLU A 42 -15.80 21.74 -8.88
C GLU A 42 -15.83 23.20 -9.34
N ARG A 43 -14.90 23.56 -10.23
CA ARG A 43 -14.83 24.89 -10.82
C ARG A 43 -15.79 25.10 -11.99
N GLY A 44 -16.55 24.08 -12.36
CA GLY A 44 -17.52 24.16 -13.46
C GLY A 44 -16.90 24.30 -14.85
N LEU A 45 -15.60 24.01 -15.03
CA LEU A 45 -14.98 24.03 -16.36
C LEU A 45 -15.65 23.01 -17.28
N TRP A 46 -16.10 21.89 -16.72
CA TRP A 46 -17.07 21.01 -17.35
C TRP A 46 -18.25 20.76 -16.41
N LEU A 47 -19.46 20.74 -16.98
CA LEU A 47 -20.70 20.55 -16.23
C LEU A 47 -20.79 19.20 -15.53
N ASN A 48 -20.17 18.17 -16.11
CA ASN A 48 -20.19 16.82 -15.57
C ASN A 48 -19.00 15.98 -16.09
N GLN A 49 -18.82 14.82 -15.47
CA GLN A 49 -17.73 13.89 -15.78
C GLN A 49 -17.77 13.40 -17.25
N ARG A 50 -18.95 13.32 -17.88
CA ARG A 50 -19.09 12.90 -19.29
C ARG A 50 -18.56 13.98 -20.22
N ALA A 51 -18.93 15.24 -20.00
CA ALA A 51 -18.43 16.37 -20.78
C ALA A 51 -16.91 16.51 -20.65
N MET A 52 -16.39 16.36 -19.44
CA MET A 52 -14.94 16.36 -19.19
C MET A 52 -14.23 15.19 -19.89
N ALA A 53 -14.78 13.98 -19.84
CA ALA A 53 -14.21 12.82 -20.51
C ALA A 53 -14.07 13.04 -22.02
N ALA A 54 -15.11 13.59 -22.65
CA ALA A 54 -15.09 13.95 -24.06
C ALA A 54 -14.06 15.05 -24.36
N GLY A 55 -14.03 16.12 -23.56
CA GLY A 55 -13.09 17.22 -23.73
C GLY A 55 -11.62 16.84 -23.52
N LEU A 56 -11.34 15.87 -22.65
CA LEU A 56 -9.99 15.39 -22.36
C LEU A 56 -9.57 14.17 -23.20
N GLY A 57 -10.47 13.62 -24.02
CA GLY A 57 -10.20 12.45 -24.86
C GLY A 57 -9.96 11.16 -24.06
N VAL A 58 -10.68 10.97 -22.95
CA VAL A 58 -10.59 9.78 -22.09
C VAL A 58 -11.92 9.06 -21.97
N SER A 59 -11.91 7.80 -21.52
CA SER A 59 -13.15 7.07 -21.29
C SER A 59 -13.94 7.65 -20.11
N LYS A 60 -15.27 7.56 -20.18
CA LYS A 60 -16.16 7.96 -19.07
C LYS A 60 -15.82 7.23 -17.76
N SER A 61 -15.50 5.94 -17.84
CA SER A 61 -15.14 5.14 -16.67
C SER A 61 -13.83 5.61 -16.04
N HIS A 62 -12.84 5.99 -16.86
CA HIS A 62 -11.60 6.57 -16.38
C HIS A 62 -11.84 7.91 -15.69
N ALA A 63 -12.57 8.83 -16.34
CA ALA A 63 -12.88 10.14 -15.76
C ALA A 63 -13.65 10.02 -14.44
N SER A 64 -14.62 9.11 -14.37
CA SER A 64 -15.39 8.87 -13.15
C SER A 64 -14.52 8.36 -12.00
N ARG A 65 -13.63 7.40 -12.28
CA ARG A 65 -12.67 6.91 -11.30
C ARG A 65 -11.74 8.02 -10.81
N MET A 66 -11.17 8.83 -11.71
CA MET A 66 -10.26 9.91 -11.33
C MET A 66 -10.95 10.97 -10.47
N VAL A 67 -12.18 11.35 -10.80
CA VAL A 67 -12.96 12.25 -9.94
C VAL A 67 -13.21 11.63 -8.56
N ALA A 68 -13.54 10.33 -8.50
CA ALA A 68 -13.72 9.65 -7.22
C ALA A 68 -12.41 9.62 -6.39
N VAL A 69 -11.26 9.38 -7.02
CA VAL A 69 -9.95 9.46 -6.36
C VAL A 69 -9.71 10.88 -5.83
N GLY A 70 -9.90 11.91 -6.66
CA GLY A 70 -9.63 13.30 -6.28
C GLY A 70 -10.49 13.86 -5.14
N ARG A 71 -11.56 13.15 -4.77
CA ARG A 71 -12.47 13.50 -3.65
C ARG A 71 -12.13 12.79 -2.34
N LEU A 72 -11.10 11.94 -2.32
CA LEU A 72 -10.63 11.34 -1.08
C LEU A 72 -9.95 12.41 -0.21
N PRO A 73 -9.99 12.29 1.13
CA PRO A 73 -9.28 13.19 2.03
C PRO A 73 -7.79 13.24 1.73
N GLU A 74 -7.16 14.40 1.94
CA GLU A 74 -5.74 14.61 1.59
C GLU A 74 -4.82 13.60 2.30
N SER A 75 -5.04 13.33 3.59
CA SER A 75 -4.23 12.35 4.33
C SER A 75 -4.33 10.93 3.76
N LEU A 76 -5.50 10.57 3.22
CA LEU A 76 -5.69 9.28 2.55
C LEU A 76 -5.02 9.27 1.17
N LEU A 77 -5.08 10.38 0.43
CA LEU A 77 -4.38 10.53 -0.85
C LEU A 77 -2.87 10.42 -0.67
N GLU A 78 -2.30 11.00 0.37
CA GLU A 78 -0.89 10.88 0.70
C GLU A 78 -0.50 9.43 1.02
N ALA A 79 -1.32 8.73 1.79
CA ALA A 79 -1.07 7.33 2.17
C ALA A 79 -1.14 6.34 0.99
N ILE A 80 -1.86 6.68 -0.09
CA ILE A 80 -2.05 5.81 -1.26
C ILE A 80 -1.38 6.35 -2.53
N ALA A 81 -0.56 7.41 -2.42
CA ALA A 81 -0.04 8.14 -3.57
C ALA A 81 0.77 7.27 -4.55
N ASP A 82 1.47 6.25 -4.04
CA ASP A 82 2.29 5.30 -4.79
C ASP A 82 1.53 4.01 -5.19
N LYS A 83 0.25 3.88 -4.83
CA LYS A 83 -0.51 2.64 -5.00
C LYS A 83 -1.33 2.65 -6.29
N PRO A 84 -1.30 1.56 -7.08
CA PRO A 84 -2.29 1.36 -8.13
C PRO A 84 -3.63 1.00 -7.48
N LEU A 85 -4.64 1.86 -7.67
CA LEU A 85 -5.99 1.61 -7.15
C LEU A 85 -6.96 1.27 -8.28
N SER A 86 -7.68 0.17 -8.12
CA SER A 86 -8.81 -0.22 -8.95
C SER A 86 -10.05 0.64 -8.67
N SER A 87 -11.03 0.61 -9.59
CA SER A 87 -12.33 1.26 -9.35
C SER A 87 -13.03 0.71 -8.11
N ALA A 88 -12.92 -0.60 -7.86
CA ALA A 88 -13.58 -1.26 -6.74
C ALA A 88 -12.99 -0.78 -5.41
N GLU A 89 -11.67 -0.73 -5.30
CA GLU A 89 -10.97 -0.23 -4.11
C GLU A 89 -11.34 1.23 -3.81
N VAL A 90 -11.39 2.09 -4.83
CA VAL A 90 -11.82 3.50 -4.63
C VAL A 90 -13.27 3.57 -4.13
N ALA A 91 -14.17 2.74 -4.68
CA ALA A 91 -15.55 2.69 -4.21
C ALA A 91 -15.64 2.20 -2.75
N THR A 92 -14.83 1.21 -2.37
CA THR A 92 -14.72 0.73 -0.99
C THR A 92 -14.22 1.82 -0.05
N LEU A 93 -13.24 2.64 -0.45
CA LEU A 93 -12.78 3.77 0.38
C LEU A 93 -13.90 4.79 0.63
N HIS A 94 -14.68 5.12 -0.41
CA HIS A 94 -15.83 6.02 -0.27
C HIS A 94 -16.92 5.44 0.63
N ALA A 95 -17.21 4.14 0.49
CA ALA A 95 -18.16 3.46 1.39
C ALA A 95 -17.67 3.51 2.84
N LEU A 96 -16.38 3.25 3.07
CA LEU A 96 -15.78 3.29 4.40
C LEU A 96 -15.82 4.69 5.02
N ILE A 97 -15.53 5.73 4.23
CA ILE A 97 -15.66 7.14 4.67
C ILE A 97 -17.11 7.44 5.07
N LYS A 98 -18.09 6.96 4.30
CA LYS A 98 -19.51 7.16 4.60
C LYS A 98 -19.95 6.43 5.88
N GLU A 99 -19.45 5.23 6.12
CA GLU A 99 -19.83 4.40 7.28
C GLU A 99 -19.12 4.82 8.57
N VAL A 100 -17.82 5.06 8.50
CA VAL A 100 -16.96 5.32 9.67
C VAL A 100 -16.83 6.82 9.96
N GLY A 101 -16.99 7.66 8.94
CA GLY A 101 -16.82 9.11 9.01
C GLY A 101 -15.44 9.56 8.55
N GLU A 102 -15.42 10.66 7.80
CA GLU A 102 -14.22 11.22 7.18
C GLU A 102 -13.12 11.58 8.18
N LYS A 103 -13.49 12.13 9.34
CA LYS A 103 -12.54 12.54 10.39
C LYS A 103 -11.69 11.36 10.88
N LEU A 104 -12.35 10.27 11.26
CA LEU A 104 -11.66 9.09 11.79
C LEU A 104 -10.81 8.41 10.71
N ILE A 105 -11.30 8.36 9.47
CA ILE A 105 -10.51 7.83 8.34
C ILE A 105 -9.27 8.68 8.09
N SER A 106 -9.38 10.00 8.19
CA SER A 106 -8.25 10.91 8.02
C SER A 106 -7.21 10.77 9.13
N GLU A 107 -7.64 10.61 10.38
CA GLU A 107 -6.78 10.35 11.54
C GLU A 107 -6.03 9.01 11.39
N ARG A 108 -6.74 7.95 10.98
CA ARG A 108 -6.14 6.64 10.70
C ARG A 108 -5.17 6.71 9.52
N ALA A 109 -5.55 7.35 8.42
CA ALA A 109 -4.69 7.49 7.26
C ALA A 109 -3.35 8.17 7.60
N SER A 110 -3.38 9.20 8.45
CA SER A 110 -2.19 9.91 8.92
C SER A 110 -1.27 9.05 9.81
N SER A 111 -1.79 7.96 10.37
CA SER A 111 -1.05 7.04 11.23
C SER A 111 -0.54 5.79 10.49
N LEU A 112 -0.76 5.70 9.17
CA LEU A 112 -0.31 4.57 8.37
C LEU A 112 1.21 4.54 8.28
N SER A 113 1.78 3.33 8.42
CA SER A 113 3.21 3.14 8.21
C SER A 113 3.58 3.35 6.74
N PRO A 114 4.70 4.03 6.44
CA PRO A 114 5.23 4.09 5.07
C PRO A 114 5.43 2.69 4.50
N GLY A 115 5.10 2.51 3.21
CA GLY A 115 5.27 1.23 2.52
C GLY A 115 4.22 0.16 2.83
N SER A 116 3.16 0.48 3.60
CA SER A 116 2.02 -0.44 3.82
C SER A 116 1.45 -0.94 2.49
N THR A 117 1.05 -2.21 2.43
CA THR A 117 0.38 -2.75 1.25
C THR A 117 -1.05 -2.22 1.17
N THR A 118 -1.67 -2.27 -0.02
CA THR A 118 -3.08 -1.88 -0.16
C THR A 118 -3.99 -2.65 0.81
N ALA A 119 -3.76 -3.96 0.98
CA ALA A 119 -4.50 -4.78 1.93
C ALA A 119 -4.31 -4.31 3.39
N ASP A 120 -3.08 -3.96 3.79
CA ASP A 120 -2.80 -3.43 5.13
C ASP A 120 -3.49 -2.09 5.37
N ILE A 121 -3.52 -1.23 4.35
CA ILE A 121 -4.21 0.06 4.40
C ILE A 121 -5.71 -0.17 4.62
N PHE A 122 -6.36 -1.01 3.80
CA PHE A 122 -7.79 -1.29 3.95
C PHE A 122 -8.12 -1.92 5.30
N ALA A 123 -7.30 -2.86 5.77
CA ALA A 123 -7.47 -3.47 7.08
C ALA A 123 -7.36 -2.42 8.20
N PHE A 124 -6.32 -1.60 8.18
CA PHE A 124 -6.09 -0.56 9.19
C PHE A 124 -7.17 0.51 9.19
N LEU A 125 -7.58 0.99 8.01
CA LEU A 125 -8.65 1.98 7.91
C LEU A 125 -9.98 1.44 8.43
N THR A 126 -10.23 0.14 8.26
CA THR A 126 -11.44 -0.53 8.76
C THR A 126 -11.38 -0.76 10.28
N THR A 127 -10.33 -1.39 10.78
CA THR A 127 -10.26 -1.89 12.15
C THR A 127 -9.58 -0.93 13.14
N GLY A 128 -8.79 0.02 12.64
CA GLY A 128 -7.88 0.84 13.45
C GLY A 128 -6.69 0.07 14.03
N GLN A 129 -6.52 -1.20 13.68
CA GLN A 129 -5.43 -2.04 14.18
C GLN A 129 -4.45 -2.34 13.05
N HIS A 130 -3.16 -2.18 13.32
CA HIS A 130 -2.14 -2.65 12.37
C HIS A 130 -2.23 -4.16 12.31
N LEU A 131 -2.39 -4.70 11.09
CA LEU A 131 -2.16 -6.13 10.88
C LEU A 131 -0.79 -6.47 11.45
N PRO A 132 -0.65 -7.51 12.28
CA PRO A 132 0.66 -7.93 12.75
C PRO A 132 1.49 -8.20 11.50
N LYS A 133 2.51 -7.37 11.26
CA LYS A 133 3.51 -7.63 10.20
C LYS A 133 3.94 -9.06 10.42
N LYS A 134 3.73 -9.95 9.43
CA LYS A 134 4.06 -11.36 9.57
C LYS A 134 5.45 -11.45 10.20
N ALA A 135 5.49 -12.03 11.38
CA ALA A 135 6.70 -12.17 12.18
C ALA A 135 7.81 -12.82 11.34
N VAL A 136 9.05 -12.59 11.74
CA VAL A 136 10.21 -13.30 11.18
C VAL A 136 9.87 -14.79 11.09
N ARG A 137 9.82 -15.33 9.87
CA ARG A 137 9.48 -16.74 9.64
C ARG A 137 10.75 -17.51 9.31
N ILE A 138 11.06 -18.51 10.13
CA ILE A 138 12.15 -19.45 9.86
C ILE A 138 11.54 -20.74 9.31
N SER A 139 12.07 -21.25 8.20
CA SER A 139 11.61 -22.49 7.58
C SER A 139 12.78 -23.25 6.97
N ILE A 140 12.66 -24.57 6.84
CA ILE A 140 13.63 -25.37 6.08
C ILE A 140 13.30 -25.24 4.60
N ALA A 141 14.28 -24.85 3.77
CA ALA A 141 14.06 -24.76 2.33
C ALA A 141 13.81 -26.15 1.73
N LYS A 142 12.73 -26.30 0.95
CA LYS A 142 12.33 -27.58 0.34
C LYS A 142 13.50 -28.23 -0.41
N GLY A 143 13.86 -29.45 -0.01
CA GLY A 143 14.91 -30.26 -0.65
C GLY A 143 16.35 -29.74 -0.46
N ARG A 144 16.60 -28.82 0.48
CA ARG A 144 17.91 -28.22 0.72
C ARG A 144 18.30 -28.27 2.20
N LYS A 145 19.60 -28.23 2.48
CA LYS A 145 20.19 -28.24 3.83
C LYS A 145 20.41 -26.83 4.41
N TYR A 146 19.49 -25.89 4.19
CA TYR A 146 19.60 -24.56 4.77
C TYR A 146 18.25 -24.04 5.30
N LEU A 147 18.35 -23.19 6.32
CA LEU A 147 17.23 -22.45 6.89
C LEU A 147 16.99 -21.18 6.07
N ARG A 148 15.74 -20.95 5.72
CA ARG A 148 15.23 -19.73 5.10
C ARG A 148 14.58 -18.86 6.17
N ILE A 149 15.02 -17.62 6.26
CA ILE A 149 14.43 -16.61 7.13
C ILE A 149 13.73 -15.56 6.25
N ASP A 150 12.40 -15.52 6.31
CA ASP A 150 11.60 -14.46 5.68
C ASP A 150 11.36 -13.35 6.70
N THR A 151 11.82 -12.13 6.40
CA THR A 151 11.70 -10.97 7.29
C THR A 151 11.35 -9.71 6.49
N PRO A 152 10.49 -8.82 7.02
CA PRO A 152 10.25 -7.50 6.44
C PRO A 152 11.43 -6.54 6.62
N ASP A 153 12.34 -6.83 7.56
CA ASP A 153 13.55 -6.05 7.82
C ASP A 153 14.78 -6.97 7.76
N PHE A 154 15.39 -7.05 6.57
CA PHE A 154 16.59 -7.85 6.36
C PHE A 154 17.80 -7.28 7.09
N ALA A 155 17.95 -5.95 7.15
CA ALA A 155 19.14 -5.31 7.71
C ALA A 155 19.28 -5.62 9.21
N SER A 156 18.18 -5.50 9.97
CA SER A 156 18.17 -5.82 11.40
C SER A 156 18.44 -7.30 11.68
N VAL A 157 17.97 -8.21 10.80
CA VAL A 157 18.24 -9.66 10.93
C VAL A 157 19.67 -10.00 10.54
N ALA A 158 20.21 -9.39 9.48
CA ALA A 158 21.56 -9.62 8.99
C ALA A 158 22.63 -9.20 10.01
N LEU A 159 22.41 -8.08 10.71
CA LEU A 159 23.30 -7.62 11.79
C LEU A 159 23.42 -8.64 12.94
N ARG A 160 22.40 -9.48 13.12
CA ARG A 160 22.32 -10.49 14.19
C ARG A 160 22.60 -11.91 13.69
N ALA A 161 23.14 -12.07 12.49
CA ALA A 161 23.35 -13.38 11.88
C ALA A 161 24.17 -14.35 12.77
N ARG A 162 25.21 -13.85 13.45
CA ARG A 162 26.01 -14.66 14.39
C ARG A 162 25.23 -15.12 15.62
N GLU A 163 24.40 -14.25 16.19
CA GLU A 163 23.53 -14.62 17.32
C GLU A 163 22.53 -15.70 16.89
N ILE A 164 21.93 -15.52 15.70
CA ILE A 164 20.99 -16.48 15.13
C ILE A 164 21.66 -17.83 14.90
N GLU A 165 22.87 -17.85 14.33
CA GLU A 165 23.66 -19.06 14.14
C GLU A 165 23.96 -19.77 15.47
N THR A 166 24.36 -19.00 16.50
CA THR A 166 24.65 -19.53 17.84
C THR A 166 23.43 -20.21 18.45
N ILE A 167 22.27 -19.56 18.38
CA ILE A 167 21.01 -20.11 18.90
C ILE A 167 20.60 -21.36 18.12
N VAL A 168 20.67 -21.34 16.79
CA VAL A 168 20.33 -22.49 15.95
C VAL A 168 21.22 -23.68 16.28
N ASN A 169 22.54 -23.48 16.39
CA ASN A 169 23.47 -24.55 16.71
C ASN A 169 23.26 -25.11 18.12
N ALA A 170 22.92 -24.27 19.10
CA ALA A 170 22.60 -24.72 20.45
C ALA A 170 21.33 -25.60 20.47
N VAL A 171 20.30 -25.24 19.71
CA VAL A 171 19.07 -26.03 19.60
C VAL A 171 19.32 -27.36 18.90
N LEU A 172 20.09 -27.37 17.81
CA LEU A 172 20.45 -28.60 17.09
C LEU A 172 21.29 -29.54 17.96
N ALA A 173 22.26 -29.01 18.71
CA ALA A 173 23.08 -29.80 19.63
C ALA A 173 22.26 -30.40 20.79
N ALA A 174 21.25 -29.68 21.28
CA ALA A 174 20.35 -30.19 22.32
C ALA A 174 19.48 -31.34 21.81
N ASP A 175 19.01 -31.28 20.56
CA ASP A 175 18.23 -32.35 19.92
C ASP A 175 19.09 -33.60 19.65
N ASP A 176 20.33 -33.42 19.16
CA ASP A 176 21.29 -34.51 18.96
C ASP A 176 21.70 -35.19 20.28
N ALA A 177 21.85 -34.44 21.37
CA ALA A 177 22.12 -34.98 22.70
C ALA A 177 20.96 -35.82 23.23
N ALA A 178 19.71 -35.36 23.04
CA ALA A 178 18.51 -36.11 23.40
C ALA A 178 18.37 -37.40 22.58
N LEU A 179 18.64 -37.33 21.27
CA LEU A 179 18.62 -38.49 20.37
C LEU A 179 19.75 -39.49 20.68
N SER A 180 20.92 -39.01 21.11
CA SER A 180 22.06 -39.84 21.49
C SER A 180 21.84 -40.56 22.83
N LEU A 181 21.24 -39.90 23.82
CA LEU A 181 20.81 -40.52 25.07
C LEU A 181 19.74 -41.60 24.84
N ALA A 182 18.75 -41.33 23.97
CA ALA A 182 17.75 -42.33 23.61
C ALA A 182 18.36 -43.57 22.93
N LYS A 183 19.35 -43.38 22.04
CA LYS A 183 20.08 -44.50 21.41
C LYS A 183 20.96 -45.28 22.38
N LEU A 184 21.59 -44.61 23.35
CA LEU A 184 22.40 -45.25 24.38
C LEU A 184 21.53 -46.14 25.31
N LEU A 185 20.33 -45.67 25.64
CA LEU A 185 19.36 -46.40 26.48
C LEU A 185 18.72 -47.61 25.77
N ILE A 186 18.68 -47.61 24.43
CA ILE A 186 18.13 -48.72 23.62
C ILE A 186 19.24 -49.72 23.19
N GLY A 187 20.52 -49.33 23.27
CA GLY A 187 21.66 -50.12 22.79
C GLY A 187 22.32 -51.08 23.79
N THR A 188 22.00 -51.03 25.08
CA THR A 188 22.60 -51.90 26.12
C THR A 188 21.70 -53.08 26.50
N GLY A 189 21.34 -53.88 25.49
CA GLY A 189 20.57 -55.12 25.66
C GLY A 189 21.04 -56.18 24.67
N ARG A 190 22.26 -56.68 24.85
CA ARG A 190 22.69 -57.99 24.34
C ARG A 190 23.40 -58.74 25.44
#